data_AF-A0A4P5RII6-F1
#
_entry.id   AF-A0A4P5RII6-F1
#
_cell.length_a   1.000
_cell.length_b   1.000
_cell.length_c   1.000
_cell.angle_alpha   90.00
_cell.angle_beta   90.00
_cell.angle_gamma   90.00
#
_symmetry.space_group_name_H-M   'P 1'
#
loop_
_entity.id
_entity.type
_entity.pdbx_description
1 polymer ?
#
loop_
_entity_poly.entity_id
_entity_poly.type
_entity_poly.pdbx_seq_one_letter_code
_entity_poly.pdbx_strand_id
1 'polypeptide(L)'
;MTDTTDVVKAASWNPTIKISYSDGSINFQPDGIPNHERDAYYAVPNAGVVVPDASTANIIKDPTSAQTYSFDIPSVPTFSSTTTKTSLGSIGVMISGAVLYNPFEGDGTTVAMANNFTITNEAGITASFVDKCAGHPTPGMNGTGGAYHYHGLPNCVTTKVDTTTGPSHIIGIALDGYFIYGANDINGKAVPANSLDECNGITSPTPEYPKGVYHYVLPGTADATSSIGCFHGKVDESQIQAMPNMMPPMPDLAAAAKKLGITETQLKDAFNNTLPPDFPSAAKKLGITEAALKAALGVK
;
A
#
# COMPACT_ATOMS: atom_id res chain seq x y z
N MET A 1 -24.75 17.83 -3.48
CA MET A 1 -23.65 17.23 -2.69
C MET A 1 -24.28 16.24 -1.74
N THR A 2 -23.73 15.04 -1.64
CA THR A 2 -24.31 13.94 -0.89
C THR A 2 -23.42 13.66 0.31
N ASP A 3 -23.98 13.73 1.51
CA ASP A 3 -23.27 13.37 2.74
C ASP A 3 -23.05 11.84 2.78
N THR A 4 -21.83 11.41 3.06
CA THR A 4 -21.42 10.01 3.10
C THR A 4 -21.56 9.39 4.49
N THR A 5 -21.82 10.19 5.53
CA THR A 5 -21.80 9.77 6.94
C THR A 5 -22.70 8.57 7.23
N ASP A 6 -23.95 8.59 6.77
CA ASP A 6 -24.90 7.51 7.04
C ASP A 6 -24.53 6.23 6.30
N VAL A 7 -23.95 6.35 5.10
CA VAL A 7 -23.45 5.21 4.32
C VAL A 7 -22.19 4.63 4.98
N VAL A 8 -21.28 5.48 5.47
CA VAL A 8 -20.12 5.04 6.26
C VAL A 8 -20.57 4.27 7.50
N LYS A 9 -21.56 4.76 8.24
CA LYS A 9 -22.10 4.08 9.44
C LYS A 9 -22.75 2.73 9.12
N ALA A 10 -23.36 2.59 7.94
CA ALA A 10 -24.04 1.36 7.53
C ALA A 10 -23.09 0.31 6.96
N ALA A 11 -21.93 0.71 6.43
CA ALA A 11 -20.96 -0.19 5.83
C ALA A 11 -20.27 -1.08 6.87
N SER A 12 -19.96 -2.32 6.47
CA SER A 12 -19.34 -3.35 7.33
C SER A 12 -17.82 -3.23 7.41
N TRP A 13 -17.33 -2.08 7.89
CA TRP A 13 -15.91 -1.84 8.11
C TRP A 13 -15.28 -2.89 9.02
N ASN A 14 -14.02 -3.24 8.76
CA ASN A 14 -13.22 -4.03 9.69
C ASN A 14 -13.28 -3.36 11.08
N PRO A 15 -13.69 -4.09 12.14
CA PRO A 15 -13.85 -3.52 13.48
C PRO A 15 -12.55 -2.99 14.10
N THR A 16 -11.37 -3.28 13.53
CA THR A 16 -10.11 -2.66 13.97
C THR A 16 -9.97 -1.20 13.53
N ILE A 17 -10.75 -0.75 12.53
CA ILE A 17 -10.76 0.63 12.09
C ILE A 17 -11.54 1.46 13.11
N LYS A 18 -10.87 2.39 13.77
CA LYS A 18 -11.55 3.38 14.62
C LYS A 18 -12.07 4.50 13.73
N ILE A 19 -13.37 4.78 13.82
CA ILE A 19 -14.03 5.82 13.05
C ILE A 19 -14.65 6.82 14.01
N SER A 20 -14.34 8.11 13.84
CA SER A 20 -15.00 9.20 14.56
C SER A 20 -15.61 10.20 13.57
N TYR A 21 -16.70 10.83 13.99
CA TYR A 21 -17.52 11.69 13.14
C TYR A 21 -17.50 13.11 13.70
N SER A 22 -17.23 14.09 12.84
CA SER A 22 -17.27 15.52 13.15
C SER A 22 -18.03 16.27 12.06
N ASP A 23 -18.23 17.58 12.25
CA ASP A 23 -18.91 18.39 11.25
C ASP A 23 -18.06 18.50 9.98
N GLY A 24 -18.59 18.01 8.86
CA GLY A 24 -17.91 18.02 7.56
C GLY A 24 -16.76 17.03 7.38
N SER A 25 -16.44 16.19 8.37
CA SER A 25 -15.29 15.26 8.31
C SER A 25 -15.55 13.95 9.07
N ILE A 26 -14.96 12.88 8.57
CA ILE A 26 -14.96 11.54 9.16
C ILE A 26 -13.50 11.10 9.30
N ASN A 27 -13.06 10.91 10.54
CA ASN A 27 -11.71 10.46 10.81
C ASN A 27 -11.64 8.93 10.81
N PHE A 28 -10.82 8.36 9.94
CA PHE A 28 -10.52 6.93 9.85
C PHE A 28 -9.12 6.64 10.40
N GLN A 29 -9.03 5.74 11.37
CA GLN A 29 -7.77 5.24 11.92
C GLN A 29 -7.67 3.71 11.75
N PRO A 30 -7.36 3.23 10.54
CA PRO A 30 -7.03 1.82 10.32
C PRO A 30 -5.63 1.50 10.87
N ASP A 31 -5.40 0.25 11.26
CA ASP A 31 -4.07 -0.27 11.58
C ASP A 31 -3.34 -0.84 10.36
N GLY A 32 -3.98 -0.82 9.18
CA GLY A 32 -3.40 -1.31 7.93
C GLY A 32 -3.45 -2.82 7.75
N ILE A 33 -3.99 -3.57 8.71
CA ILE A 33 -4.06 -5.04 8.63
C ILE A 33 -5.40 -5.44 8.00
N PRO A 34 -5.42 -6.09 6.82
CA PRO A 34 -6.67 -6.53 6.23
C PRO A 34 -7.29 -7.68 7.02
N ASN A 35 -8.62 -7.72 7.09
CA ASN A 35 -9.39 -8.80 7.74
C ASN A 35 -9.51 -10.09 6.91
N HIS A 36 -8.65 -10.28 5.89
CA HIS A 36 -8.57 -11.51 5.11
C HIS A 36 -7.18 -12.15 5.27
N GLU A 37 -7.07 -13.41 4.89
CA GLU A 37 -5.79 -14.09 4.88
C GLU A 37 -4.84 -13.43 3.87
N ARG A 38 -3.60 -13.25 4.29
CA ARG A 38 -2.47 -12.83 3.46
C ARG A 38 -1.60 -14.03 3.14
N ASP A 39 -0.79 -13.90 2.10
CA ASP A 39 0.21 -14.92 1.80
C ASP A 39 1.25 -15.01 2.93
N ALA A 40 1.75 -16.22 3.20
CA ALA A 40 2.69 -16.46 4.30
C ALA A 40 4.09 -15.89 4.00
N TYR A 41 4.41 -15.70 2.72
CA TYR A 41 5.69 -15.23 2.22
C TYR A 41 5.45 -14.28 1.05
N TYR A 42 6.32 -13.29 0.91
CA TYR A 42 6.33 -12.34 -0.20
C TYR A 42 7.69 -12.31 -0.86
N ALA A 43 7.71 -12.10 -2.17
CA ALA A 43 8.91 -11.65 -2.87
C ALA A 43 9.03 -10.15 -2.61
N VAL A 44 10.15 -9.70 -2.03
CA VAL A 44 10.37 -8.28 -1.74
C VAL A 44 11.64 -7.78 -2.43
N PRO A 45 11.72 -6.48 -2.79
CA PRO A 45 12.93 -5.93 -3.39
C PRO A 45 14.17 -6.16 -2.52
N ASN A 46 15.28 -6.52 -3.14
CA ASN A 46 16.58 -6.39 -2.50
C ASN A 46 16.84 -4.92 -2.13
N ALA A 47 17.70 -4.69 -1.14
CA ALA A 47 17.99 -3.34 -0.67
C ALA A 47 18.48 -2.40 -1.81
N GLY A 48 17.84 -1.24 -1.93
CA GLY A 48 18.17 -0.24 -2.97
C GLY A 48 17.49 -0.46 -4.32
N VAL A 49 16.71 -1.53 -4.48
CA VAL A 49 15.91 -1.78 -5.68
C VAL A 49 14.56 -1.08 -5.53
N VAL A 50 14.26 -0.15 -6.46
CA VAL A 50 13.02 0.63 -6.47
C VAL A 50 11.91 -0.09 -7.22
N VAL A 51 12.25 -0.74 -8.34
CA VAL A 51 11.35 -1.55 -9.16
C VAL A 51 11.94 -2.95 -9.23
N PRO A 52 11.43 -3.92 -8.44
CA PRO A 52 11.98 -5.25 -8.42
C PRO A 52 11.52 -6.08 -9.62
N ASP A 53 12.31 -7.11 -9.90
CA ASP A 53 11.97 -8.24 -10.78
C ASP A 53 12.39 -9.56 -10.11
N ALA A 54 12.17 -10.68 -10.80
CA ALA A 54 12.51 -12.01 -10.30
C ALA A 54 14.01 -12.22 -9.98
N SER A 55 14.91 -11.40 -10.53
CA SER A 55 16.36 -11.49 -10.29
C SER A 55 16.84 -10.56 -9.17
N THR A 56 16.02 -9.58 -8.79
CA THR A 56 16.35 -8.51 -7.85
C THR A 56 15.48 -8.51 -6.59
N ALA A 57 14.79 -9.61 -6.34
CA ALA A 57 13.95 -9.83 -5.17
C ALA A 57 14.40 -11.04 -4.35
N ASN A 58 14.03 -11.06 -3.07
CA ASN A 58 14.23 -12.19 -2.17
C ASN A 58 12.94 -12.55 -1.44
N ILE A 59 12.80 -13.83 -1.04
CA ILE A 59 11.63 -14.29 -0.29
C ILE A 59 11.83 -13.97 1.19
N ILE A 60 10.83 -13.32 1.80
CA ILE A 60 10.72 -13.17 3.25
C ILE A 60 9.36 -13.66 3.74
N LYS A 61 9.29 -14.05 5.01
CA LYS A 61 8.00 -14.26 5.69
C LYS A 61 7.26 -12.92 5.72
N ASP A 62 5.92 -12.97 5.61
CA ASP A 62 5.05 -11.78 5.66
C ASP A 62 5.56 -10.73 6.66
N PRO A 63 6.13 -9.60 6.17
CA PRO A 63 6.67 -8.57 7.04
C PRO A 63 5.59 -7.68 7.63
N THR A 64 4.32 -7.85 7.25
CA THR A 64 3.23 -6.93 7.61
C THR A 64 3.16 -6.68 9.12
N SER A 65 3.15 -5.41 9.51
CA SER A 65 2.85 -5.00 10.89
C SER A 65 1.78 -3.92 10.93
N ALA A 66 1.12 -3.79 12.08
CA ALA A 66 0.21 -2.69 12.34
C ALA A 66 0.93 -1.33 12.17
N GLN A 67 0.22 -0.39 11.56
CA GLN A 67 0.64 0.98 11.32
C GLN A 67 -0.25 1.93 12.15
N THR A 68 0.14 3.20 12.24
CA THR A 68 -0.63 4.24 12.94
C THR A 68 -1.17 5.25 11.93
N TYR A 69 -2.24 4.88 11.22
CA TYR A 69 -2.87 5.79 10.27
C TYR A 69 -3.93 6.68 10.95
N SER A 70 -4.12 7.88 10.39
CA SER A 70 -5.22 8.78 10.71
C SER A 70 -5.50 9.64 9.48
N PHE A 71 -6.71 9.52 8.94
CA PHE A 71 -7.16 10.26 7.77
C PHE A 71 -8.46 10.99 8.11
N ASP A 72 -8.48 12.32 8.01
CA ASP A 72 -9.69 13.14 8.11
C ASP A 72 -10.30 13.30 6.72
N ILE A 73 -11.26 12.44 6.39
CA ILE A 73 -11.89 12.38 5.08
C ILE A 73 -13.14 13.27 5.07
N PRO A 74 -13.36 14.14 4.07
CA PRO A 74 -14.54 14.99 4.03
C PRO A 74 -15.82 14.15 3.95
N SER A 75 -16.79 14.44 4.83
CA SER A 75 -18.09 13.73 4.81
C SER A 75 -18.97 14.18 3.64
N VAL A 76 -18.69 15.34 3.04
CA VAL A 76 -19.41 15.89 1.90
C VAL A 76 -18.40 16.15 0.78
N PRO A 77 -18.05 15.14 -0.04
CA PRO A 77 -17.09 15.31 -1.13
C PRO A 77 -17.58 16.35 -2.14
N THR A 78 -16.65 17.21 -2.58
CA THR A 78 -16.93 18.27 -3.55
C THR A 78 -16.19 17.99 -4.85
N PHE A 79 -16.95 17.69 -5.90
CA PHE A 79 -16.40 17.45 -7.23
C PHE A 79 -15.66 18.67 -7.77
N SER A 80 -14.53 18.43 -8.41
CA SER A 80 -13.69 19.38 -9.10
C SER A 80 -13.41 18.88 -10.51
N SER A 81 -13.55 19.75 -11.51
CA SER A 81 -13.11 19.46 -12.87
C SER A 81 -11.57 19.51 -13.02
N THR A 82 -10.88 20.03 -12.02
CA THR A 82 -9.42 19.98 -11.93
C THR A 82 -9.05 18.86 -10.97
N THR A 83 -8.33 17.86 -11.47
CA THR A 83 -7.92 16.69 -10.70
C THR A 83 -6.69 16.98 -9.83
N THR A 84 -6.61 16.34 -8.67
CA THR A 84 -5.38 16.29 -7.84
C THR A 84 -4.69 14.95 -8.05
N LYS A 85 -3.40 14.92 -8.37
CA LYS A 85 -2.68 13.64 -8.52
C LYS A 85 -2.56 12.92 -7.18
N THR A 86 -2.69 11.60 -7.20
CA THR A 86 -2.36 10.77 -6.05
C THR A 86 -0.85 10.76 -5.76
N SER A 87 -0.46 10.47 -4.53
CA SER A 87 0.92 10.08 -4.21
C SER A 87 1.14 8.58 -4.39
N LEU A 88 2.38 8.15 -4.18
CA LEU A 88 2.77 6.74 -4.07
C LEU A 88 2.46 6.13 -2.69
N GLY A 89 1.76 6.85 -1.82
CA GLY A 89 1.33 6.40 -0.50
C GLY A 89 -0.16 6.05 -0.46
N SER A 90 -0.73 6.06 0.75
CA SER A 90 -2.15 5.78 0.96
C SER A 90 -3.03 6.82 0.27
N ILE A 91 -3.99 6.36 -0.53
CA ILE A 91 -4.96 7.20 -1.25
C ILE A 91 -6.41 6.93 -0.83
N GLY A 92 -6.62 5.93 0.01
CA GLY A 92 -7.93 5.59 0.56
C GLY A 92 -7.85 4.50 1.62
N VAL A 93 -8.93 4.38 2.39
CA VAL A 93 -9.13 3.34 3.41
C VAL A 93 -10.07 2.28 2.84
N MET A 94 -9.63 1.03 2.83
CA MET A 94 -10.45 -0.08 2.36
C MET A 94 -11.24 -0.69 3.52
N ILE A 95 -12.43 -1.20 3.23
CA ILE A 95 -13.33 -1.82 4.22
C ILE A 95 -12.66 -2.99 4.97
N SER A 96 -11.64 -3.59 4.36
CA SER A 96 -10.82 -4.64 4.97
C SER A 96 -9.94 -4.18 6.14
N GLY A 97 -9.64 -2.88 6.31
CA GLY A 97 -8.68 -2.37 7.29
C GLY A 97 -7.31 -2.00 6.71
N ALA A 98 -6.98 -2.48 5.51
CA ALA A 98 -5.80 -2.02 4.77
C ALA A 98 -6.09 -0.73 3.96
N VAL A 99 -5.05 -0.19 3.33
CA VAL A 99 -5.12 1.03 2.50
C VAL A 99 -4.99 0.70 1.02
N LEU A 100 -5.51 1.58 0.18
CA LEU A 100 -5.29 1.54 -1.27
C LEU A 100 -4.13 2.48 -1.62
N TYR A 101 -3.23 2.03 -2.49
CA TYR A 101 -2.19 2.85 -3.13
C TYR A 101 -2.54 3.07 -4.59
N ASN A 102 -1.87 4.03 -5.23
CA ASN A 102 -2.03 4.25 -6.67
C ASN A 102 -1.49 3.05 -7.50
N PRO A 103 -1.66 3.03 -8.84
CA PRO A 103 -1.26 1.88 -9.67
C PRO A 103 0.24 1.60 -9.76
N PHE A 104 1.10 2.51 -9.28
CA PHE A 104 2.51 2.55 -9.65
C PHE A 104 3.45 2.10 -8.52
N GLU A 105 4.60 1.58 -8.93
CA GLU A 105 5.76 1.29 -8.09
C GLU A 105 6.51 2.57 -7.66
N GLY A 106 7.59 2.39 -6.89
CA GLY A 106 8.42 3.48 -6.35
C GLY A 106 9.00 4.47 -7.37
N ASP A 107 9.04 4.12 -8.66
CA ASP A 107 9.48 5.01 -9.73
C ASP A 107 8.39 5.97 -10.24
N GLY A 108 7.13 5.74 -9.85
CA GLY A 108 5.97 6.53 -10.29
C GLY A 108 5.51 6.26 -11.72
N THR A 109 6.02 5.22 -12.38
CA THR A 109 5.69 4.91 -13.78
C THR A 109 5.46 3.44 -14.07
N THR A 110 6.13 2.54 -13.36
CA THR A 110 5.94 1.10 -13.53
C THR A 110 4.66 0.68 -12.84
N VAL A 111 3.75 0.01 -13.56
CA VAL A 111 2.47 -0.45 -13.00
C VAL A 111 2.71 -1.72 -12.18
N ALA A 112 2.36 -1.67 -10.89
CA ALA A 112 2.57 -2.75 -9.93
C ALA A 112 1.93 -4.08 -10.38
N MET A 113 0.67 -4.00 -10.81
CA MET A 113 -0.09 -5.18 -11.26
C MET A 113 0.45 -5.77 -12.56
N ALA A 114 1.01 -4.95 -13.47
CA ALA A 114 1.63 -5.42 -14.71
C ALA A 114 3.03 -6.00 -14.47
N ASN A 115 3.74 -5.48 -13.47
CA ASN A 115 5.09 -5.90 -13.08
C ASN A 115 5.08 -6.99 -12.00
N ASN A 116 3.96 -7.69 -11.80
CA ASN A 116 3.91 -8.76 -10.81
C ASN A 116 4.73 -9.98 -11.29
N PHE A 117 5.47 -10.61 -10.37
CA PHE A 117 6.27 -11.79 -10.60
C PHE A 117 6.25 -12.73 -9.39
N THR A 118 6.70 -13.96 -9.61
CA THR A 118 6.79 -15.00 -8.59
C THR A 118 8.19 -15.62 -8.62
N ILE A 119 8.79 -15.84 -7.46
CA ILE A 119 10.09 -16.52 -7.31
C ILE A 119 9.96 -17.75 -6.42
N THR A 120 10.85 -18.72 -6.63
CA THR A 120 10.97 -19.93 -5.80
C THR A 120 12.40 -20.03 -5.28
N ASN A 121 12.59 -20.16 -3.96
CA ASN A 121 13.92 -20.30 -3.38
C ASN A 121 14.40 -21.76 -3.35
N GLU A 122 15.67 -21.98 -2.97
CA GLU A 122 16.29 -23.32 -2.88
C GLU A 122 15.56 -24.28 -1.93
N ALA A 123 14.81 -23.75 -0.96
CA ALA A 123 13.99 -24.53 -0.03
C ALA A 123 12.60 -24.90 -0.60
N GLY A 124 12.30 -24.52 -1.85
CA GLY A 124 11.03 -24.79 -2.52
C GLY A 124 9.88 -23.85 -2.11
N ILE A 125 10.15 -22.80 -1.32
CA ILE A 125 9.14 -21.80 -0.97
C ILE A 125 8.92 -20.91 -2.20
N THR A 126 7.66 -20.74 -2.58
CA THR A 126 7.24 -19.87 -3.69
C THR A 126 6.50 -18.66 -3.14
N ALA A 127 6.83 -17.47 -3.61
CA ALA A 127 6.20 -16.22 -3.18
C ALA A 127 6.06 -15.24 -4.35
N SER A 128 4.95 -14.52 -4.37
CA SER A 128 4.69 -13.45 -5.35
C SER A 128 5.06 -12.08 -4.79
N PHE A 129 5.32 -11.14 -5.69
CA PHE A 129 5.50 -9.73 -5.33
C PHE A 129 4.16 -9.11 -4.94
N VAL A 130 3.16 -9.15 -5.82
CA VAL A 130 1.75 -8.85 -5.51
C VAL A 130 0.99 -10.15 -5.28
N ASP A 131 0.27 -10.23 -4.16
CA ASP A 131 -0.47 -11.42 -3.76
C ASP A 131 -1.77 -11.62 -4.57
N LYS A 132 -2.44 -12.75 -4.28
CA LYS A 132 -3.71 -13.13 -4.90
C LYS A 132 -4.87 -12.16 -4.63
N CYS A 133 -4.73 -11.28 -3.63
CA CYS A 133 -5.68 -10.26 -3.24
C CYS A 133 -5.34 -8.89 -3.84
N ALA A 134 -4.43 -8.82 -4.83
CA ALA A 134 -3.98 -7.60 -5.50
C ALA A 134 -3.28 -6.58 -4.55
N GLY A 135 -2.64 -7.08 -3.50
CA GLY A 135 -1.86 -6.26 -2.58
C GLY A 135 -0.53 -6.88 -2.17
N HIS A 136 0.30 -6.09 -1.51
CA HIS A 136 1.55 -6.54 -0.94
C HIS A 136 2.02 -5.62 0.19
N PRO A 137 2.89 -6.10 1.09
CA PRO A 137 3.51 -5.26 2.09
C PRO A 137 4.78 -4.61 1.57
N THR A 138 5.06 -3.40 2.03
CA THR A 138 6.42 -2.87 1.93
C THR A 138 7.42 -3.80 2.64
N PRO A 139 8.69 -3.87 2.22
CA PRO A 139 9.70 -4.75 2.83
C PRO A 139 9.99 -4.50 4.32
N GLY A 140 9.38 -3.47 4.93
CA GLY A 140 9.71 -2.96 6.25
C GLY A 140 10.94 -2.04 6.22
N MET A 141 10.87 -0.88 6.86
CA MET A 141 12.01 0.04 6.96
C MET A 141 12.63 -0.07 8.35
N ASN A 142 13.96 -0.19 8.47
CA ASN A 142 14.63 -0.26 9.77
C ASN A 142 14.09 -1.33 10.74
N GLY A 143 13.66 -2.48 10.23
CA GLY A 143 13.13 -3.56 11.07
C GLY A 143 11.75 -3.27 11.67
N THR A 144 11.08 -2.20 11.24
CA THR A 144 9.63 -2.06 11.40
C THR A 144 8.95 -2.88 10.32
N GLY A 145 7.85 -3.55 10.66
CA GLY A 145 7.13 -4.36 9.69
C GLY A 145 6.53 -3.52 8.56
N GLY A 146 6.23 -4.21 7.46
CA GLY A 146 5.70 -3.64 6.23
C GLY A 146 4.28 -3.10 6.38
N ALA A 147 3.98 -2.03 5.65
CA ALA A 147 2.62 -1.57 5.45
C ALA A 147 2.00 -2.34 4.29
N TYR A 148 0.98 -3.15 4.56
CA TYR A 148 0.22 -3.85 3.52
C TYR A 148 -0.73 -2.87 2.81
N HIS A 149 -0.74 -2.92 1.48
CA HIS A 149 -1.55 -2.05 0.64
C HIS A 149 -1.96 -2.75 -0.66
N TYR A 150 -3.07 -2.30 -1.26
CA TYR A 150 -3.52 -2.81 -2.57
C TYR A 150 -3.09 -1.89 -3.71
N HIS A 151 -2.85 -2.47 -4.88
CA HIS A 151 -2.63 -1.76 -6.16
C HIS A 151 -3.71 -2.07 -7.20
N GLY A 152 -4.73 -2.84 -6.83
CA GLY A 152 -5.81 -3.24 -7.73
C GLY A 152 -7.05 -3.69 -7.00
N LEU A 153 -8.04 -4.20 -7.76
CA LEU A 153 -9.29 -4.74 -7.22
C LEU A 153 -9.01 -5.95 -6.31
N PRO A 154 -9.26 -5.84 -5.00
CA PRO A 154 -8.96 -6.95 -4.10
C PRO A 154 -10.13 -7.94 -4.07
N ASN A 155 -9.98 -9.07 -4.77
CA ASN A 155 -10.99 -10.14 -4.80
C ASN A 155 -11.36 -10.61 -3.37
N CYS A 156 -10.37 -10.70 -2.47
CA CYS A 156 -10.51 -11.09 -1.06
C CYS A 156 -11.39 -10.14 -0.24
N VAL A 157 -11.66 -8.94 -0.75
CA VAL A 157 -12.62 -7.98 -0.18
C VAL A 157 -13.96 -8.10 -0.90
N THR A 158 -13.97 -8.04 -2.24
CA THR A 158 -15.22 -8.10 -3.02
C THR A 158 -16.03 -9.37 -2.73
N THR A 159 -15.40 -10.53 -2.52
CA THR A 159 -16.12 -11.77 -2.20
C THR A 159 -16.84 -11.74 -0.86
N LYS A 160 -16.56 -10.76 -0.01
CA LYS A 160 -17.21 -10.58 1.30
C LYS A 160 -18.37 -9.58 1.26
N VAL A 161 -18.38 -8.67 0.30
CA VAL A 161 -19.38 -7.59 0.20
C VAL A 161 -20.31 -7.76 -1.01
N ASP A 162 -19.83 -8.40 -2.07
CA ASP A 162 -20.55 -8.61 -3.32
C ASP A 162 -21.11 -10.03 -3.40
N THR A 163 -22.09 -10.22 -4.29
CA THR A 163 -22.50 -11.56 -4.74
C THR A 163 -21.94 -11.82 -6.13
N THR A 164 -21.78 -13.10 -6.51
CA THR A 164 -21.11 -13.50 -7.77
C THR A 164 -21.68 -12.87 -9.04
N THR A 165 -22.98 -12.57 -9.07
CA THR A 165 -23.68 -11.97 -10.22
C THR A 165 -24.31 -10.63 -9.88
N GLY A 166 -24.03 -10.09 -8.70
CA GLY A 166 -24.64 -8.87 -8.21
C GLY A 166 -23.78 -7.63 -8.49
N PRO A 167 -24.33 -6.45 -8.16
CA PRO A 167 -23.58 -5.21 -8.24
C PRO A 167 -22.41 -5.20 -7.27
N SER A 168 -21.42 -4.37 -7.56
CA SER A 168 -20.39 -4.07 -6.58
C SER A 168 -20.94 -3.14 -5.50
N HIS A 169 -20.62 -3.47 -4.26
CA HIS A 169 -20.83 -2.69 -3.06
C HIS A 169 -19.56 -1.90 -2.71
N ILE A 170 -19.68 -1.04 -1.70
CA ILE A 170 -18.55 -0.25 -1.20
C ILE A 170 -17.44 -1.18 -0.69
N ILE A 171 -16.24 -1.01 -1.23
CA ILE A 171 -15.01 -1.68 -0.77
C ILE A 171 -14.02 -0.72 -0.11
N GLY A 172 -14.25 0.58 -0.18
CA GLY A 172 -13.41 1.59 0.46
C GLY A 172 -13.89 3.02 0.25
N ILE A 173 -13.12 3.96 0.79
CA ILE A 173 -13.33 5.40 0.64
C ILE A 173 -11.98 6.08 0.33
N ALA A 174 -11.97 6.93 -0.69
CA ALA A 174 -10.80 7.71 -1.08
C ALA A 174 -10.63 8.93 -0.15
N LEU A 175 -9.42 9.49 -0.08
CA LEU A 175 -9.13 10.63 0.80
C LEU A 175 -9.91 11.91 0.44
N ASP A 176 -10.47 11.98 -0.75
CA ASP A 176 -11.31 13.09 -1.21
C ASP A 176 -12.80 12.95 -0.84
N GLY A 177 -13.15 11.86 -0.13
CA GLY A 177 -14.49 11.56 0.37
C GLY A 177 -15.38 10.74 -0.56
N TYR A 178 -14.93 10.43 -1.78
CA TYR A 178 -15.70 9.56 -2.68
C TYR A 178 -15.47 8.08 -2.37
N PHE A 179 -16.53 7.28 -2.50
CA PHE A 179 -16.46 5.84 -2.29
C PHE A 179 -15.76 5.12 -3.43
N ILE A 180 -15.22 3.95 -3.11
CA ILE A 180 -14.51 3.04 -4.01
C ILE A 180 -15.33 1.75 -4.11
N TYR A 181 -15.60 1.32 -5.34
CA TYR A 181 -16.37 0.13 -5.68
C TYR A 181 -15.55 -0.85 -6.50
N GLY A 182 -16.00 -2.10 -6.54
CA GLY A 182 -15.51 -3.11 -7.47
C GLY A 182 -15.96 -2.89 -8.91
N ALA A 183 -15.67 -3.87 -9.78
CA ALA A 183 -15.78 -3.73 -11.22
C ALA A 183 -17.22 -3.81 -11.78
N ASN A 184 -18.25 -4.06 -10.97
CA ASN A 184 -19.61 -4.35 -11.45
C ASN A 184 -20.59 -3.20 -11.23
N ASP A 185 -21.38 -2.89 -12.26
CA ASP A 185 -22.47 -1.90 -12.24
C ASP A 185 -23.68 -2.35 -11.39
N ILE A 186 -24.69 -1.50 -11.26
CA ILE A 186 -25.92 -1.77 -10.48
C ILE A 186 -26.68 -3.05 -10.91
N ASN A 187 -26.42 -3.56 -12.12
CA ASN A 187 -27.04 -4.77 -12.66
C ASN A 187 -26.11 -5.99 -12.61
N GLY A 188 -24.94 -5.86 -11.97
CA GLY A 188 -23.93 -6.92 -11.86
C GLY A 188 -23.12 -7.15 -13.14
N LYS A 189 -23.09 -6.18 -14.07
CA LYS A 189 -22.27 -6.26 -15.29
C LYS A 189 -20.96 -5.51 -15.10
N ALA A 190 -19.89 -6.00 -15.69
CA ALA A 190 -18.61 -5.30 -15.68
C ALA A 190 -18.76 -3.87 -16.26
N VAL A 191 -18.26 -2.89 -15.52
CA VAL A 191 -18.21 -1.49 -15.94
C VAL A 191 -17.19 -1.37 -17.09
N PRO A 192 -17.59 -0.86 -18.27
CA PRO A 192 -16.66 -0.69 -19.39
C PRO A 192 -15.56 0.33 -19.06
N ALA A 193 -14.31 0.01 -19.34
CA ALA A 193 -13.18 0.91 -19.08
C ALA A 193 -13.34 2.29 -19.75
N ASN A 194 -13.94 2.36 -20.94
CA ASN A 194 -14.18 3.61 -21.66
C ASN A 194 -15.34 4.46 -21.09
N SER A 195 -16.03 3.96 -20.05
CA SER A 195 -17.03 4.73 -19.30
C SER A 195 -16.44 5.40 -18.06
N LEU A 196 -15.22 5.03 -17.68
CA LEU A 196 -14.47 5.64 -16.59
C LEU A 196 -13.75 6.90 -17.07
N ASP A 197 -13.63 7.89 -16.20
CA ASP A 197 -12.80 9.08 -16.41
C ASP A 197 -11.30 8.79 -16.17
N GLU A 198 -10.46 9.84 -16.31
CA GLU A 198 -9.02 9.75 -16.13
C GLU A 198 -8.56 9.30 -14.73
N CYS A 199 -9.44 9.37 -13.72
CA CYS A 199 -9.18 8.97 -12.35
C CYS A 199 -9.83 7.63 -11.98
N ASN A 200 -10.33 6.87 -12.96
CA ASN A 200 -11.16 5.67 -12.75
C ASN A 200 -12.51 5.95 -12.07
N GLY A 201 -13.05 7.15 -12.24
CA GLY A 201 -14.34 7.57 -11.72
C GLY A 201 -15.49 7.40 -12.72
N ILE A 202 -16.72 7.32 -12.19
CA ILE A 202 -17.96 7.38 -12.95
C ILE A 202 -19.09 7.94 -12.09
N THR A 203 -20.07 8.60 -12.70
CA THR A 203 -21.35 8.91 -12.06
C THR A 203 -22.41 7.91 -12.53
N SER A 204 -22.77 6.96 -11.67
CA SER A 204 -23.81 5.97 -11.94
C SER A 204 -24.48 5.48 -10.65
N PRO A 205 -25.65 4.81 -10.73
CA PRO A 205 -26.26 4.16 -9.57
C PRO A 205 -25.37 3.09 -8.94
N THR A 206 -25.41 3.02 -7.61
CA THR A 206 -24.82 1.94 -6.79
C THR A 206 -25.87 1.42 -5.81
N PRO A 207 -25.65 0.27 -5.14
CA PRO A 207 -26.60 -0.21 -4.13
C PRO A 207 -26.88 0.81 -3.01
N GLU A 208 -25.85 1.55 -2.58
CA GLU A 208 -25.92 2.56 -1.53
C GLU A 208 -26.42 3.92 -2.05
N TYR A 209 -26.28 4.18 -3.36
CA TYR A 209 -26.78 5.37 -4.04
C TYR A 209 -27.60 5.03 -5.29
N PRO A 210 -28.86 4.56 -5.14
CA PRO A 210 -29.68 4.13 -6.28
C PRO A 210 -30.03 5.24 -7.29
N LYS A 211 -29.90 6.51 -6.89
CA LYS A 211 -30.09 7.68 -7.78
C LYS A 211 -28.83 8.09 -8.54
N GLY A 212 -27.72 7.44 -8.27
CA GLY A 212 -26.41 7.77 -8.82
C GLY A 212 -25.59 8.71 -7.96
N VAL A 213 -24.29 8.47 -7.95
CA VAL A 213 -23.27 9.32 -7.32
C VAL A 213 -21.97 9.15 -8.09
N TYR A 214 -21.12 10.17 -8.07
CA TYR A 214 -19.73 10.01 -8.48
C TYR A 214 -19.00 9.07 -7.50
N HIS A 215 -18.28 8.10 -8.03
CA HIS A 215 -17.47 7.15 -7.25
C HIS A 215 -16.35 6.59 -8.10
N TYR A 216 -15.33 6.03 -7.44
CA TYR A 216 -14.23 5.34 -8.10
C TYR A 216 -14.54 3.86 -8.30
N VAL A 217 -14.05 3.30 -9.39
CA VAL A 217 -14.18 1.88 -9.76
C VAL A 217 -12.78 1.28 -9.84
N LEU A 218 -12.58 0.14 -9.18
CA LEU A 218 -11.41 -0.71 -9.41
C LEU A 218 -11.80 -1.78 -10.44
N PRO A 219 -11.41 -1.67 -11.72
CA PRO A 219 -11.93 -2.51 -12.79
C PRO A 219 -11.32 -3.92 -12.83
N GLY A 220 -10.30 -4.18 -11.99
CA GLY A 220 -9.58 -5.46 -11.99
C GLY A 220 -8.64 -5.63 -13.20
N THR A 221 -8.21 -4.53 -13.82
CA THR A 221 -7.16 -4.56 -14.84
C THR A 221 -5.77 -4.65 -14.21
N ALA A 222 -4.78 -4.98 -15.02
CA ALA A 222 -3.36 -5.03 -14.62
C ALA A 222 -2.54 -3.84 -15.15
N ASP A 223 -3.13 -2.96 -15.94
CA ASP A 223 -2.49 -1.77 -16.49
C ASP A 223 -2.65 -0.56 -15.54
N ALA A 224 -2.32 0.65 -16.00
CA ALA A 224 -2.36 1.86 -15.19
C ALA A 224 -3.78 2.21 -14.68
N THR A 225 -4.83 1.51 -15.11
CA THR A 225 -6.18 1.65 -14.56
C THR A 225 -6.48 0.64 -13.45
N SER A 226 -5.49 -0.12 -12.95
CA SER A 226 -5.72 -1.10 -11.87
C SER A 226 -6.21 -0.44 -10.58
N SER A 227 -5.74 0.78 -10.29
CA SER A 227 -6.09 1.61 -9.14
C SER A 227 -6.33 3.08 -9.52
N ILE A 228 -6.66 3.93 -8.56
CA ILE A 228 -6.97 5.34 -8.74
C ILE A 228 -5.67 6.15 -8.89
N GLY A 229 -5.52 6.92 -9.97
CA GLY A 229 -4.33 7.76 -10.22
C GLY A 229 -4.49 9.25 -9.90
N CYS A 230 -5.72 9.70 -9.65
CA CYS A 230 -6.03 11.08 -9.28
C CYS A 230 -7.36 11.19 -8.53
N PHE A 231 -7.58 12.33 -7.89
CA PHE A 231 -8.80 12.68 -7.19
C PHE A 231 -9.58 13.75 -7.96
N HIS A 232 -10.87 13.53 -8.17
CA HIS A 232 -11.81 14.57 -8.58
C HIS A 232 -12.39 15.34 -7.39
N GLY A 233 -12.40 14.78 -6.18
CA GLY A 233 -12.81 15.51 -4.99
C GLY A 233 -11.71 16.44 -4.47
N LYS A 234 -12.11 17.44 -3.68
CA LYS A 234 -11.16 18.24 -2.89
C LYS A 234 -10.59 17.39 -1.77
N VAL A 235 -9.28 17.23 -1.78
CA VAL A 235 -8.50 16.51 -0.75
C VAL A 235 -7.64 17.51 0.02
N ASP A 236 -7.46 17.29 1.32
CA ASP A 236 -6.44 17.99 2.08
C ASP A 236 -5.07 17.43 1.69
N GLU A 237 -4.29 18.23 0.93
CA GLU A 237 -2.98 17.81 0.44
C GLU A 237 -2.00 17.42 1.57
N SER A 238 -2.21 17.89 2.80
CA SER A 238 -1.38 17.47 3.95
C SER A 238 -1.56 15.99 4.31
N GLN A 239 -2.64 15.37 3.87
CA GLN A 239 -2.92 13.94 4.07
C GLN A 239 -2.34 13.06 2.96
N ILE A 240 -1.99 13.66 1.82
CA ILE A 240 -1.33 12.98 0.72
C ILE A 240 0.13 12.76 1.13
N GLN A 241 0.36 11.69 1.90
CA GLN A 241 1.70 11.32 2.30
C GLN A 241 2.45 10.82 1.07
N ALA A 242 3.59 11.44 0.77
CA ALA A 242 4.56 10.84 -0.15
C ALA A 242 4.99 9.48 0.41
N MET A 243 5.47 8.56 -0.45
CA MET A 243 6.19 7.39 0.06
C MET A 243 7.25 7.87 1.05
N PRO A 244 7.38 7.24 2.24
CA PRO A 244 8.57 7.43 3.05
C PRO A 244 9.77 7.19 2.14
N ASN A 245 10.78 8.08 2.15
CA ASN A 245 11.98 7.93 1.31
C ASN A 245 12.42 6.46 1.36
N MET A 246 12.32 5.75 0.23
CA MET A 246 12.91 4.43 0.06
C MET A 246 14.34 4.56 0.57
N MET A 247 14.65 3.83 1.65
CA MET A 247 15.91 4.02 2.35
C MET A 247 17.06 3.95 1.33
N PRO A 248 18.13 4.76 1.52
CA PRO A 248 19.36 4.50 0.79
C PRO A 248 19.70 3.01 0.94
N PRO A 249 20.25 2.36 -0.11
CA PRO A 249 20.55 0.94 -0.10
C PRO A 249 21.16 0.54 1.24
N MET A 250 20.58 -0.49 1.89
CA MET A 250 21.22 -1.04 3.08
C MET A 250 22.68 -1.33 2.73
N PRO A 251 23.61 -0.95 3.60
CA PRO A 251 25.02 -1.26 3.39
C PRO A 251 25.19 -2.71 3.04
N ASP A 252 25.88 -3.00 1.93
CA ASP A 252 26.32 -4.35 1.62
C ASP A 252 27.28 -4.79 2.73
N LEU A 253 26.77 -5.56 3.70
CA LEU A 253 27.52 -5.99 4.87
C LEU A 253 28.68 -6.91 4.47
N ALA A 254 28.54 -7.67 3.39
CA ALA A 254 29.61 -8.54 2.89
C ALA A 254 30.75 -7.68 2.29
N ALA A 255 30.42 -6.68 1.48
CA ALA A 255 31.40 -5.73 0.94
C ALA A 255 32.02 -4.85 2.05
N ALA A 256 31.23 -4.41 3.02
CA ALA A 256 31.70 -3.63 4.17
C ALA A 256 32.63 -4.45 5.06
N ALA A 257 32.27 -5.70 5.36
CA ALA A 257 33.12 -6.63 6.11
C ALA A 257 34.44 -6.88 5.39
N LYS A 258 34.39 -7.09 4.06
CA LYS A 258 35.59 -7.22 3.22
C LYS A 258 36.48 -5.97 3.26
N LYS A 259 35.90 -4.76 3.19
CA LYS A 259 36.64 -3.49 3.33
C LYS A 259 37.28 -3.33 4.72
N LEU A 260 36.62 -3.82 5.76
CA LEU A 260 37.09 -3.78 7.15
C LEU A 260 38.05 -4.93 7.50
N GLY A 261 38.25 -5.90 6.60
CA GLY A 261 39.08 -7.07 6.85
C GLY A 261 38.50 -8.03 7.89
N ILE A 262 37.18 -8.02 8.08
CA ILE A 262 36.45 -8.90 9.00
C ILE A 262 35.47 -9.81 8.24
N THR A 263 34.93 -10.80 8.93
CA THR A 263 33.82 -11.61 8.39
C THR A 263 32.50 -10.86 8.52
N GLU A 264 31.55 -11.19 7.64
CA GLU A 264 30.20 -10.64 7.70
C GLU A 264 29.50 -10.96 9.03
N THR A 265 29.74 -12.16 9.58
CA THR A 265 29.25 -12.57 10.90
C THR A 265 29.78 -11.65 12.01
N GLN A 266 31.08 -11.34 12.01
CA GLN A 266 31.66 -10.42 13.00
C GLN A 266 31.06 -9.01 12.90
N LEU A 267 30.78 -8.54 11.68
CA LEU A 267 30.12 -7.25 11.47
C LEU A 267 28.67 -7.27 11.99
N LYS A 268 27.92 -8.34 11.75
CA LYS A 268 26.55 -8.52 12.25
C LYS A 268 26.51 -8.62 13.79
N ASP A 269 27.42 -9.40 14.38
CA ASP A 269 27.54 -9.56 15.83
C ASP A 269 27.89 -8.23 16.53
N ALA A 270 28.69 -7.39 15.88
CA ALA A 270 29.01 -6.06 16.42
C ALA A 270 27.74 -5.20 16.62
N PHE A 271 26.79 -5.30 15.70
CA PHE A 271 25.50 -4.61 15.77
C PHE A 271 24.48 -5.26 16.71
N ASN A 272 24.79 -6.41 17.35
CA ASN A 272 23.91 -7.10 18.30
C ASN A 272 22.47 -7.37 17.77
N ASN A 273 22.26 -7.39 16.45
CA ASN A 273 20.95 -7.42 15.81
C ASN A 273 19.97 -6.32 16.32
N THR A 274 20.49 -5.21 16.85
CA THR A 274 19.65 -4.10 17.32
C THR A 274 19.29 -3.18 16.15
N LEU A 275 18.01 -2.84 16.02
CA LEU A 275 17.50 -1.81 15.13
C LEU A 275 16.85 -0.67 15.96
N PRO A 276 17.29 0.59 15.79
CA PRO A 276 18.31 1.07 14.84
C PRO A 276 19.75 0.62 15.22
N PRO A 277 20.69 0.52 14.24
CA PRO A 277 22.07 0.11 14.49
C PRO A 277 22.84 1.11 15.35
N ASP A 278 23.45 0.65 16.43
CA ASP A 278 24.35 1.45 17.27
C ASP A 278 25.77 1.46 16.69
N PHE A 279 26.05 2.43 15.81
CA PHE A 279 27.36 2.59 15.17
C PHE A 279 28.49 2.85 16.17
N PRO A 280 28.35 3.72 17.19
CA PRO A 280 29.37 3.88 18.23
C PRO A 280 29.73 2.56 18.92
N SER A 281 28.74 1.80 19.36
CA SER A 281 28.97 0.53 20.07
C SER A 281 29.54 -0.55 19.15
N ALA A 282 29.04 -0.66 17.92
CA ALA A 282 29.57 -1.61 16.94
C ALA A 282 31.02 -1.29 16.56
N ALA A 283 31.35 -0.02 16.32
CA ALA A 283 32.71 0.41 16.01
C ALA A 283 33.66 0.10 17.17
N LYS A 284 33.23 0.36 18.41
CA LYS A 284 34.00 0.02 19.62
C LYS A 284 34.26 -1.48 19.75
N LYS A 285 33.26 -2.33 19.49
CA LYS A 285 33.42 -3.79 19.51
C LYS A 285 34.38 -4.30 18.44
N LEU A 286 34.33 -3.68 17.26
CA LEU A 286 35.21 -4.01 16.12
C LEU A 286 36.61 -3.41 16.26
N GLY A 287 36.86 -2.56 17.27
CA GLY A 287 38.14 -1.90 17.46
C GLY A 287 38.47 -0.87 16.38
N ILE A 288 37.47 -0.31 15.71
CA ILE A 288 37.61 0.69 14.64
C ILE A 288 36.94 2.00 15.04
N THR A 289 37.19 3.06 14.27
CA THR A 289 36.48 4.33 14.46
C THR A 289 35.07 4.24 13.88
N GLU A 290 34.13 4.98 14.46
CA GLU A 290 32.77 5.11 13.92
C GLU A 290 32.80 5.61 12.47
N ALA A 291 33.69 6.54 12.15
CA ALA A 291 33.89 7.04 10.79
C ALA A 291 34.35 5.95 9.82
N ALA A 292 35.27 5.06 10.22
CA ALA A 292 35.72 3.95 9.39
C ALA A 292 34.59 2.92 9.16
N LEU A 293 33.80 2.64 10.21
CA LEU A 293 32.63 1.76 10.11
C LEU A 293 31.59 2.34 9.14
N LYS A 294 31.23 3.62 9.32
CA LYS A 294 30.28 4.33 8.45
C LYS A 294 30.76 4.41 7.00
N ALA A 295 32.06 4.70 6.78
CA ALA A 295 32.66 4.73 5.46
C ALA A 295 32.67 3.36 4.77
N ALA A 296 32.94 2.28 5.51
CA ALA A 296 32.87 0.92 4.97
C ALA A 296 31.44 0.55 4.55
N LEU A 297 30.46 0.98 5.35
CA LEU A 297 29.03 0.77 5.14
C LEU A 297 28.42 1.74 4.10
N GLY A 298 29.13 2.78 3.67
CA GLY A 298 28.62 3.75 2.71
C GLY A 298 27.51 4.66 3.27
N VAL A 299 27.43 4.81 4.60
CA VAL A 299 26.47 5.68 5.28
C VAL A 299 27.15 6.97 5.75
N LYS A 300 26.42 8.09 5.73
CA LYS A 300 26.89 9.40 6.18
C LYS A 300 26.76 9.56 7.70
#